data_AF-A0A1H7UXU1-F1
#
_entry.id   AF-A0A1H7UXU1-F1
#
_cell.length_a   1.000
_cell.length_b   1.000
_cell.length_c   1.000
_cell.angle_alpha   90.00
_cell.angle_beta   90.00
_cell.angle_gamma   90.00
#
_symmetry.space_group_name_H-M   'P 1'
#
loop_
_entity.id
_entity.type
_entity.pdbx_description
1 polymer ?
#
loop_
_entity_poly.entity_id
_entity_poly.type
_entity_poly.pdbx_seq_one_letter_code
_entity_poly.pdbx_strand_id
1 'polypeptide(L)'
;MAGNDVYFNWQDEYDGRHQTLQGNLARGAKGRNYFVAETTGQAQGWDAVKQIPPYDGQMYQDVFANIGNGANLYMYWHWSSLNAGQEIYWKGVLGHDHAPNRIYAEVARTGADLKKVGAALVDLKKDNRVAVLYSTDSNNALTFMPFDKWNKPLPPSFHADGYRRMFERVNAALYQARVETDIVFADALDFSKYKLLIVPALYFADRYADGNGRHRATQLHRV
;
A
#
# COMPACT_ATOMS: atom_id res chain seq x y z
N MET A 1 12.25 9.62 -4.37
CA MET A 1 11.47 8.38 -4.21
C MET A 1 10.33 8.68 -3.23
N ALA A 2 9.25 7.90 -3.22
CA ALA A 2 8.18 8.04 -2.23
C ALA A 2 8.54 7.22 -0.98
N GLY A 3 8.26 7.76 0.21
CA GLY A 3 8.21 6.99 1.45
C GLY A 3 6.76 6.60 1.74
N ASN A 4 6.56 5.39 2.27
CA ASN A 4 5.24 4.84 2.53
C ASN A 4 5.24 4.08 3.86
N ASP A 5 4.19 4.27 4.65
CA ASP A 5 3.99 3.63 5.94
C ASP A 5 2.92 2.55 5.77
N VAL A 6 3.30 1.29 5.99
CA VAL A 6 2.47 0.12 5.66
C VAL A 6 2.19 -0.67 6.92
N TYR A 7 1.00 -0.48 7.48
CA TYR A 7 0.59 -1.09 8.74
C TYR A 7 -0.55 -2.09 8.54
N PHE A 8 -0.40 -3.27 9.14
CA PHE A 8 -1.28 -4.41 8.95
C PHE A 8 -1.14 -5.38 10.14
N ASN A 9 -2.09 -6.31 10.23
CA ASN A 9 -2.07 -7.36 11.24
C ASN A 9 -1.36 -8.61 10.72
N TRP A 10 -0.58 -9.24 11.59
CA TRP A 10 0.14 -10.47 11.29
C TRP A 10 -0.76 -11.73 11.29
N GLN A 11 -0.12 -12.91 11.24
CA GLN A 11 -0.74 -14.22 11.34
C GLN A 11 -1.75 -14.44 10.21
N ASP A 12 -2.97 -14.86 10.53
CA ASP A 12 -3.98 -15.27 9.56
C ASP A 12 -4.53 -14.09 8.73
N GLU A 13 -4.31 -12.86 9.18
CA GLU A 13 -4.69 -11.65 8.44
C GLU A 13 -3.64 -11.22 7.40
N TYR A 14 -2.44 -11.81 7.43
CA TYR A 14 -1.36 -11.48 6.50
C TYR A 14 -1.43 -12.32 5.21
N ASP A 15 -1.69 -11.65 4.07
CA ASP A 15 -1.84 -12.31 2.77
C ASP A 15 -1.14 -11.59 1.58
N GLY A 16 -0.38 -10.53 1.85
CA GLY A 16 0.36 -9.74 0.84
C GLY A 16 -0.48 -8.80 -0.04
N ARG A 17 -1.82 -8.82 0.07
CA ARG A 17 -2.70 -7.95 -0.74
C ARG A 17 -2.51 -6.49 -0.39
N HIS A 18 -2.47 -6.19 0.91
CA HIS A 18 -2.32 -4.84 1.41
C HIS A 18 -0.98 -4.24 0.97
N GLN A 19 0.12 -4.99 1.12
CA GLN A 19 1.46 -4.66 0.66
C GLN A 19 1.49 -4.32 -0.82
N THR A 20 0.84 -5.15 -1.63
CA THR A 20 0.79 -4.97 -3.08
C THR A 20 0.04 -3.70 -3.46
N LEU A 21 -1.12 -3.45 -2.85
CA LEU A 21 -1.88 -2.23 -3.08
C LEU A 21 -1.08 -0.98 -2.69
N GLN A 22 -0.48 -1.00 -1.50
CA GLN A 22 0.31 0.10 -0.97
C GLN A 22 1.57 0.35 -1.81
N GLY A 23 2.27 -0.71 -2.20
CA GLY A 23 3.43 -0.61 -3.09
C GLY A 23 3.09 -0.08 -4.48
N ASN A 24 1.95 -0.50 -5.04
CA ASN A 24 1.49 0.03 -6.32
C ASN A 24 1.09 1.52 -6.23
N LEU A 25 0.45 1.95 -5.12
CA LEU A 25 0.18 3.36 -4.83
C LEU A 25 1.47 4.18 -4.71
N ALA A 26 2.43 3.72 -3.91
CA ALA A 26 3.70 4.39 -3.68
C ALA A 26 4.54 4.50 -4.96
N ARG A 27 4.60 3.42 -5.75
CA ARG A 27 5.26 3.40 -7.06
C ARG A 27 4.56 4.33 -8.04
N GLY A 28 3.23 4.30 -8.10
CA GLY A 28 2.42 5.14 -8.97
C GLY A 28 2.63 6.64 -8.70
N ALA A 29 2.70 7.03 -7.42
CA ALA A 29 2.77 8.43 -7.02
C ALA A 29 4.01 9.17 -7.53
N LYS A 30 5.11 8.45 -7.81
CA LYS A 30 6.36 9.03 -8.34
C LYS A 30 6.89 8.34 -9.61
N GLY A 31 6.20 7.31 -10.11
CA GLY A 31 6.62 6.50 -11.25
C GLY A 31 7.96 5.78 -11.06
N ARG A 32 8.37 5.48 -9.82
CA ARG A 32 9.70 4.94 -9.47
C ARG A 32 9.61 4.00 -8.27
N ASN A 33 10.68 3.26 -8.01
CA ASN A 33 10.87 2.50 -6.77
C ASN A 33 10.66 3.40 -5.53
N TYR A 34 10.20 2.78 -4.45
CA TYR A 34 9.76 3.47 -3.24
C TYR A 34 10.44 2.91 -1.99
N PHE A 35 10.20 3.53 -0.85
CA PHE A 35 10.66 3.09 0.46
C PHE A 35 9.45 2.71 1.31
N VAL A 36 9.49 1.54 1.95
CA VAL A 36 8.68 1.27 3.13
C VAL A 36 9.40 1.92 4.29
N ALA A 37 8.98 3.13 4.63
CA ALA A 37 9.61 3.96 5.67
C ALA A 37 9.23 3.46 7.07
N GLU A 38 8.02 2.93 7.20
CA GLU A 38 7.51 2.33 8.42
C GLU A 38 6.63 1.11 8.12
N THR A 39 6.69 0.11 8.98
CA THR A 39 5.79 -1.04 8.96
C THR A 39 5.77 -1.74 10.31
N THR A 40 4.81 -2.65 10.49
CA THR A 40 4.58 -3.38 11.74
C THR A 40 5.84 -4.15 12.15
N GLY A 41 6.32 -3.93 13.37
CA GLY A 41 7.34 -4.75 14.02
C GLY A 41 6.73 -6.05 14.57
N GLN A 42 6.75 -6.19 15.89
CA GLN A 42 6.11 -7.31 16.56
C GLN A 42 4.59 -7.23 16.51
N ALA A 43 4.01 -6.09 16.87
CA ALA A 43 2.56 -5.90 16.96
C ALA A 43 2.24 -4.41 16.90
N GLN A 44 0.98 -4.07 16.67
CA GLN A 44 0.50 -2.70 16.58
C GLN A 44 -0.78 -2.53 17.39
N GLY A 45 -1.11 -1.28 17.73
CA GLY A 45 -2.36 -0.92 18.38
C GLY A 45 -2.17 0.02 19.57
N TRP A 46 -3.27 0.66 19.95
CA TRP A 46 -3.32 1.64 21.04
C TRP A 46 -3.65 1.01 22.39
N ASP A 47 -3.78 -0.32 22.45
CA ASP A 47 -4.12 -1.08 23.64
C ASP A 47 -3.48 -2.48 23.64
N ALA A 48 -3.63 -3.19 24.76
CA ALA A 48 -3.08 -4.53 24.95
C ALA A 48 -3.94 -5.65 24.33
N VAL A 49 -5.10 -5.34 23.75
CA VAL A 49 -6.10 -6.36 23.34
C VAL A 49 -5.63 -7.13 22.11
N LYS A 50 -4.93 -6.47 21.18
CA LYS A 50 -4.52 -7.06 19.90
C LYS A 50 -3.00 -7.10 19.70
N GLN A 51 -2.32 -7.76 20.63
CA GLN A 51 -0.87 -7.98 20.55
C GLN A 51 -0.54 -9.29 19.83
N ILE A 52 -0.66 -9.28 18.50
CA ILE A 52 -0.56 -10.46 17.63
C ILE A 52 0.80 -10.48 16.90
N PRO A 53 1.82 -11.22 17.39
CA PRO A 53 3.12 -11.30 16.73
C PRO A 53 3.11 -12.20 15.48
N PRO A 54 4.01 -11.99 14.50
CA PRO A 54 4.05 -12.80 13.29
C PRO A 54 4.39 -14.26 13.56
N TYR A 55 3.86 -15.16 12.74
CA TYR A 55 4.36 -16.53 12.69
C TYR A 55 5.81 -16.56 12.18
N ASP A 56 6.50 -17.69 12.42
CA ASP A 56 7.85 -17.92 11.90
C ASP A 56 7.90 -17.73 10.38
N GLY A 57 8.78 -16.84 9.92
CA GLY A 57 8.99 -16.56 8.50
C GLY A 57 8.08 -15.51 7.88
N GLN A 58 7.04 -15.03 8.58
CA GLN A 58 6.15 -14.00 8.01
C GLN A 58 6.86 -12.65 7.80
N MET A 59 7.81 -12.28 8.67
CA MET A 59 8.55 -11.03 8.48
C MET A 59 9.50 -11.11 7.29
N TYR A 60 10.14 -12.27 7.10
CA TYR A 60 10.90 -12.56 5.89
C TYR A 60 10.01 -12.45 4.64
N GLN A 61 8.82 -13.08 4.67
CA GLN A 61 7.87 -13.00 3.55
C GLN A 61 7.46 -11.56 3.22
N ASP A 62 7.19 -10.72 4.23
CA ASP A 62 6.75 -9.34 4.02
C ASP A 62 7.82 -8.44 3.41
N VAL A 63 9.08 -8.62 3.83
CA VAL A 63 10.22 -7.94 3.22
C VAL A 63 10.30 -8.25 1.73
N PHE A 64 10.24 -9.52 1.34
CA PHE A 64 10.33 -9.91 -0.07
C PHE A 64 9.05 -9.56 -0.87
N ALA A 65 7.87 -9.55 -0.24
CA ALA A 65 6.64 -9.09 -0.87
C ALA A 65 6.75 -7.60 -1.26
N ASN A 66 7.30 -6.76 -0.37
CA ASN A 66 7.51 -5.34 -0.66
C ASN A 66 8.61 -5.11 -1.70
N ILE A 67 9.71 -5.85 -1.64
CA ILE A 67 10.76 -5.79 -2.68
C ILE A 67 10.18 -6.17 -4.05
N GLY A 68 9.36 -7.24 -4.13
CA GLY A 68 8.68 -7.65 -5.37
C GLY A 68 7.71 -6.61 -5.93
N ASN A 69 7.21 -5.71 -5.07
CA ASN A 69 6.40 -4.56 -5.47
C ASN A 69 7.21 -3.31 -5.85
N GLY A 70 8.54 -3.35 -5.66
CA GLY A 70 9.48 -2.31 -6.05
C GLY A 70 10.04 -1.48 -4.89
N ALA A 71 9.97 -1.97 -3.65
CA ALA A 71 10.61 -1.33 -2.51
C ALA A 71 12.15 -1.46 -2.58
N ASN A 72 12.85 -0.35 -2.40
CA ASN A 72 14.32 -0.29 -2.29
C ASN A 72 14.79 -0.19 -0.83
N LEU A 73 13.88 0.13 0.09
CA LEU A 73 14.13 0.26 1.51
C LEU A 73 12.95 -0.35 2.25
N TYR A 74 13.23 -1.03 3.35
CA TYR A 74 12.23 -1.62 4.22
C TYR A 74 12.64 -1.38 5.67
N MET A 75 11.81 -0.68 6.42
CA MET A 75 12.08 -0.26 7.80
C MET A 75 10.92 -0.65 8.72
N TYR A 76 11.25 -1.29 9.83
CA TYR A 76 10.31 -1.52 10.92
C TYR A 76 10.20 -0.27 11.77
N TRP A 77 8.96 0.13 12.08
CA TRP A 77 8.69 1.11 13.12
C TRP A 77 8.32 0.35 14.40
N HIS A 78 9.16 0.32 15.43
CA HIS A 78 10.51 0.88 15.53
C HIS A 78 11.50 -0.17 16.08
N TRP A 79 12.71 0.25 16.46
CA TRP A 79 13.74 -0.67 16.92
C TRP A 79 13.38 -1.44 18.19
N SER A 80 12.93 -0.76 19.25
CA SER A 80 12.70 -1.36 20.57
C SER A 80 11.45 -0.81 21.24
N SER A 81 10.54 -1.65 21.73
CA SER A 81 9.29 -1.20 22.36
C SER A 81 9.49 -0.15 23.46
N LEU A 82 8.66 0.90 23.44
CA LEU A 82 8.65 1.96 24.43
C LEU A 82 8.10 1.46 25.76
N ASN A 83 8.65 1.92 26.89
CA ASN A 83 8.17 1.55 28.23
C ASN A 83 7.10 2.51 28.79
N ALA A 84 6.76 3.57 28.05
CA ALA A 84 5.76 4.55 28.41
C ALA A 84 5.28 5.32 27.17
N GLY A 85 4.14 6.01 27.30
CA GLY A 85 3.55 6.81 26.23
C GLY A 85 2.44 6.10 25.46
N GLN A 86 1.87 6.80 24.48
CA GLN A 86 0.69 6.35 23.75
C GLN A 86 0.93 5.07 22.93
N GLU A 87 2.17 4.85 22.49
CA GLU A 87 2.56 3.74 21.61
C GLU A 87 3.28 2.62 22.37
N ILE A 88 3.06 2.51 23.69
CA ILE A 88 3.65 1.45 24.52
C ILE A 88 3.36 0.03 23.99
N TYR A 89 2.22 -0.16 23.32
CA TYR A 89 1.78 -1.42 22.73
C TYR A 89 1.99 -1.50 21.21
N TRP A 90 2.60 -0.48 20.62
CA TRP A 90 3.11 -0.57 19.26
C TRP A 90 4.54 -1.10 19.32
N LYS A 91 4.67 -2.42 19.19
CA LYS A 91 5.89 -3.13 19.57
C LYS A 91 6.90 -3.18 18.42
N GLY A 92 8.11 -2.73 18.71
CA GLY A 92 9.24 -2.75 17.78
C GLY A 92 9.88 -4.13 17.59
N VAL A 93 11.09 -4.17 17.04
CA VAL A 93 11.87 -5.41 16.83
C VAL A 93 12.27 -6.06 18.17
N LEU A 94 12.72 -5.24 19.13
CA LEU A 94 12.97 -5.67 20.51
C LEU A 94 11.71 -5.45 21.37
N GLY A 95 11.47 -6.36 22.31
CA GLY A 95 10.38 -6.24 23.29
C GLY A 95 10.68 -5.19 24.36
N HIS A 96 9.81 -5.04 25.37
CA HIS A 96 9.98 -4.08 26.47
C HIS A 96 11.21 -4.36 27.36
N ASP A 97 11.72 -5.58 27.34
CA ASP A 97 12.96 -5.98 28.01
C ASP A 97 14.24 -5.57 27.24
N HIS A 98 14.08 -5.06 26.01
CA HIS A 98 15.15 -4.67 25.09
C HIS A 98 16.15 -5.80 24.77
N ALA A 99 15.77 -7.05 25.00
CA ALA A 99 16.63 -8.20 24.76
C ALA A 99 16.41 -8.80 23.36
N PRO A 100 17.44 -9.42 22.75
CA PRO A 100 17.28 -10.22 21.55
C PRO A 100 16.23 -11.32 21.75
N ASN A 101 15.36 -11.48 20.75
CA ASN A 101 14.27 -12.44 20.76
C ASN A 101 14.14 -13.11 19.38
N ARG A 102 13.12 -13.95 19.20
CA ARG A 102 12.85 -14.64 17.93
C ARG A 102 12.70 -13.67 16.74
N ILE A 103 12.04 -12.54 16.96
CA ILE A 103 11.77 -11.51 15.95
C ILE A 103 13.05 -10.80 15.54
N TYR A 104 13.87 -10.40 16.51
CA TYR A 104 15.23 -9.91 16.26
C TYR A 104 16.05 -10.90 15.43
N ALA A 105 16.03 -12.19 15.78
CA ALA A 105 16.78 -13.21 15.06
C ALA A 105 16.30 -13.36 13.59
N GLU A 106 14.99 -13.28 13.34
CA GLU A 106 14.43 -13.30 11.99
C GLU A 106 14.85 -12.05 11.19
N VAL A 107 14.73 -10.86 11.77
CA VAL A 107 15.16 -9.60 11.14
C VAL A 107 16.66 -9.63 10.82
N ALA A 108 17.49 -10.11 11.75
CA ALA A 108 18.93 -10.25 11.55
C ALA A 108 19.28 -11.22 10.40
N ARG A 109 18.59 -12.36 10.34
CA ARG A 109 18.73 -13.33 9.23
C ARG A 109 18.33 -12.71 7.90
N THR A 110 17.17 -12.06 7.84
CA THR A 110 16.70 -11.37 6.62
C THR A 110 17.71 -10.33 6.15
N GLY A 111 18.24 -9.51 7.06
CA GLY A 111 19.29 -8.53 6.73
C GLY A 111 20.58 -9.18 6.19
N ALA A 112 20.98 -10.34 6.74
CA ALA A 112 22.12 -11.09 6.24
C ALA A 112 21.88 -11.66 4.83
N ASP A 113 20.66 -12.10 4.53
CA ASP A 113 20.31 -12.59 3.20
C ASP A 113 20.20 -11.46 2.18
N LEU A 114 19.63 -10.32 2.55
CA LEU A 114 19.61 -9.13 1.69
C LEU A 114 21.01 -8.62 1.31
N LYS A 115 22.02 -8.79 2.16
CA LYS A 115 23.42 -8.49 1.77
C LYS A 115 23.92 -9.36 0.62
N LYS A 116 23.39 -10.58 0.48
CA LYS A 116 23.78 -11.53 -0.58
C LYS A 116 23.02 -11.27 -1.88
N VAL A 117 21.71 -11.01 -1.78
CA VAL A 117 20.82 -10.93 -2.96
C VAL A 117 20.39 -9.52 -3.33
N GLY A 118 20.51 -8.54 -2.43
CA GLY A 118 19.91 -7.21 -2.58
C GLY A 118 20.42 -6.42 -3.79
N ALA A 119 21.69 -6.59 -4.16
CA ALA A 119 22.25 -5.94 -5.35
C ALA A 119 21.56 -6.37 -6.66
N ALA A 120 21.00 -7.58 -6.71
CA ALA A 120 20.25 -8.06 -7.87
C ALA A 120 18.77 -7.64 -7.83
N LEU A 121 18.27 -7.19 -6.68
CA LEU A 121 16.86 -6.87 -6.45
C LEU A 121 16.58 -5.36 -6.42
N VAL A 122 17.58 -4.54 -6.09
CA VAL A 122 17.45 -3.08 -6.04
C VAL A 122 17.02 -2.52 -7.39
N ASP A 123 16.17 -1.50 -7.36
CA ASP A 123 15.65 -0.81 -8.54
C ASP A 123 14.86 -1.72 -9.51
N LEU A 124 14.27 -2.81 -9.00
CA LEU A 124 13.39 -3.72 -9.75
C LEU A 124 12.43 -2.94 -10.65
N LYS A 125 12.42 -3.29 -11.94
CA LYS A 125 11.54 -2.69 -12.95
C LYS A 125 10.35 -3.62 -13.21
N LYS A 126 9.16 -3.04 -13.20
CA LYS A 126 7.89 -3.73 -13.50
C LYS A 126 7.32 -3.12 -14.77
N ASP A 127 6.98 -3.94 -15.75
CA ASP A 127 6.33 -3.53 -17.00
C ASP A 127 4.87 -4.02 -17.02
N ASN A 128 4.04 -3.35 -16.22
CA ASN A 128 2.63 -3.71 -16.10
C ASN A 128 1.82 -3.21 -17.30
N ARG A 129 0.98 -4.10 -17.84
CA ARG A 129 0.08 -3.79 -18.97
C ARG A 129 -1.35 -3.45 -18.54
N VAL A 130 -1.65 -3.53 -17.25
CA VAL A 130 -2.95 -3.19 -16.67
C VAL A 130 -2.75 -2.07 -15.65
N ALA A 131 -3.65 -1.09 -15.63
CA ALA A 131 -3.69 -0.04 -14.64
C ALA A 131 -5.05 0.07 -13.97
N VAL A 132 -5.05 0.48 -12.71
CA VAL A 132 -6.25 0.91 -11.98
C VAL A 132 -6.11 2.39 -11.67
N LEU A 133 -7.09 3.18 -12.08
CA LEU A 133 -7.08 4.62 -11.87
C LEU A 133 -7.58 4.96 -10.45
N TYR A 134 -6.82 5.80 -9.76
CA TYR A 134 -7.18 6.42 -8.49
C TYR A 134 -7.43 7.92 -8.69
N SER A 135 -8.53 8.43 -8.14
CA SER A 135 -8.91 9.85 -8.18
C SER A 135 -9.17 10.33 -6.77
N THR A 136 -8.29 11.17 -6.26
CA THR A 136 -8.44 11.82 -4.96
C THR A 136 -9.74 12.64 -4.91
N ASP A 137 -10.05 13.37 -5.98
CA ASP A 137 -11.28 14.19 -6.06
C ASP A 137 -12.54 13.33 -6.04
N SER A 138 -12.55 12.21 -6.77
CA SER A 138 -13.69 11.28 -6.73
C SER A 138 -13.83 10.62 -5.38
N ASN A 139 -12.71 10.24 -4.75
CA ASN A 139 -12.72 9.72 -3.39
C ASN A 139 -13.32 10.74 -2.42
N ASN A 140 -12.85 11.98 -2.45
CA ASN A 140 -13.36 13.06 -1.60
C ASN A 140 -14.85 13.35 -1.84
N ALA A 141 -15.26 13.45 -3.10
CA ALA A 141 -16.64 13.73 -3.46
C ALA A 141 -17.59 12.61 -3.02
N LEU A 142 -17.21 11.35 -3.20
CA LEU A 142 -18.04 10.20 -2.81
C LEU A 142 -17.94 9.86 -1.32
N THR A 143 -16.90 10.35 -0.63
CA THR A 143 -16.84 10.35 0.84
C THR A 143 -17.83 11.37 1.40
N PHE A 144 -17.94 12.55 0.79
CA PHE A 144 -18.91 13.57 1.20
C PHE A 144 -20.35 13.20 0.80
N MET A 145 -20.53 12.64 -0.41
CA MET A 145 -21.82 12.24 -0.98
C MET A 145 -21.79 10.74 -1.35
N PRO A 146 -21.92 9.83 -0.35
CA PRO A 146 -21.87 8.40 -0.58
C PRO A 146 -22.94 7.91 -1.55
N PHE A 147 -22.53 6.99 -2.43
CA PHE A 147 -23.44 6.20 -3.28
C PHE A 147 -23.82 4.86 -2.63
N ASP A 148 -23.17 4.48 -1.53
CA ASP A 148 -23.51 3.29 -0.74
C ASP A 148 -24.32 3.66 0.51
N LYS A 149 -25.32 2.83 0.85
CA LYS A 149 -26.18 3.05 2.03
C LYS A 149 -25.56 2.49 3.33
N TRP A 150 -24.27 2.22 3.35
CA TRP A 150 -23.62 1.49 4.45
C TRP A 150 -23.24 2.44 5.61
N ASN A 151 -24.27 3.03 6.22
CA ASN A 151 -24.17 3.76 7.48
C ASN A 151 -23.96 2.76 8.63
N LYS A 152 -22.71 2.44 8.96
CA LYS A 152 -22.37 2.06 10.35
C LYS A 152 -21.95 3.31 11.11
N PRO A 153 -22.31 3.44 12.41
CA PRO A 153 -21.87 4.55 13.25
C PRO A 153 -20.39 4.33 13.60
N LEU A 154 -19.49 4.64 12.66
CA LEU A 154 -18.09 4.90 12.97
C LEU A 154 -17.93 6.40 13.25
N PRO A 155 -16.93 6.82 14.04
CA PRO A 155 -16.73 8.24 14.37
C PRO A 155 -16.54 9.12 13.11
N PRO A 156 -16.81 10.44 13.22
CA PRO A 156 -16.91 11.40 12.10
C PRO A 156 -15.73 11.43 11.12
N SER A 157 -14.56 10.96 11.53
CA SER A 157 -13.34 10.87 10.72
C SER A 157 -13.32 9.72 9.70
N PHE A 158 -14.34 8.86 9.66
CA PHE A 158 -14.35 7.62 8.86
C PHE A 158 -15.67 7.36 8.09
N HIS A 159 -16.48 8.38 7.79
CA HIS A 159 -17.72 8.15 7.04
C HIS A 159 -17.47 7.92 5.53
N ALA A 160 -18.24 6.99 4.94
CA ALA A 160 -18.46 6.83 3.49
C ALA A 160 -17.25 6.44 2.59
N ASP A 161 -16.60 5.33 2.90
CA ASP A 161 -15.50 4.74 2.14
C ASP A 161 -15.94 3.91 0.91
N GLY A 162 -17.10 4.18 0.31
CA GLY A 162 -17.60 3.42 -0.85
C GLY A 162 -16.63 3.40 -2.03
N TYR A 163 -16.00 4.55 -2.34
CA TYR A 163 -14.95 4.65 -3.36
C TYR A 163 -13.74 3.79 -3.00
N ARG A 164 -13.16 4.02 -1.81
CA ARG A 164 -11.98 3.30 -1.33
C ARG A 164 -12.21 1.79 -1.29
N ARG A 165 -13.36 1.32 -0.79
CA ARG A 165 -13.74 -0.10 -0.79
C ARG A 165 -13.85 -0.67 -2.19
N MET A 166 -14.44 0.06 -3.13
CA MET A 166 -14.51 -0.39 -4.52
C MET A 166 -13.10 -0.51 -5.11
N PHE A 167 -12.25 0.49 -4.90
CA PHE A 167 -10.86 0.50 -5.33
C PHE A 167 -10.07 -0.66 -4.72
N GLU A 168 -10.17 -0.89 -3.41
CA GLU A 168 -9.54 -2.01 -2.70
C GLU A 168 -10.05 -3.36 -3.21
N ARG A 169 -11.35 -3.52 -3.46
CA ARG A 169 -11.94 -4.77 -3.99
C ARG A 169 -11.49 -5.09 -5.40
N VAL A 170 -11.42 -4.08 -6.28
CA VAL A 170 -10.89 -4.24 -7.64
C VAL A 170 -9.43 -4.71 -7.58
N ASN A 171 -8.60 -4.05 -6.76
CA ASN A 171 -7.20 -4.45 -6.61
C ASN A 171 -7.05 -5.83 -5.97
N ALA A 172 -7.88 -6.18 -4.98
CA ALA A 172 -7.88 -7.50 -4.37
C ALA A 172 -8.25 -8.60 -5.38
N ALA A 173 -9.24 -8.36 -6.24
CA ALA A 173 -9.62 -9.30 -7.30
C ALA A 173 -8.48 -9.50 -8.32
N LEU A 174 -7.81 -8.41 -8.72
CA LEU A 174 -6.66 -8.47 -9.64
C LEU A 174 -5.48 -9.22 -9.01
N TYR A 175 -5.19 -8.97 -7.72
CA TYR A 175 -4.17 -9.71 -6.98
C TYR A 175 -4.48 -11.21 -6.92
N GLN A 176 -5.72 -11.59 -6.58
CA GLN A 176 -6.14 -13.00 -6.55
C GLN A 176 -6.07 -13.66 -7.93
N ALA A 177 -6.37 -12.90 -8.99
CA ALA A 177 -6.21 -13.33 -10.37
C ALA A 177 -4.74 -13.33 -10.85
N ARG A 178 -3.78 -12.95 -10.00
CA ARG A 178 -2.34 -12.83 -10.32
C ARG A 178 -2.05 -11.87 -11.47
N VAL A 179 -2.86 -10.81 -11.57
CA VAL A 179 -2.67 -9.73 -12.54
C VAL A 179 -1.93 -8.59 -11.84
N GLU A 180 -0.69 -8.34 -12.26
CA GLU A 180 0.07 -7.19 -11.79
C GLU A 180 -0.46 -5.88 -12.40
N THR A 181 -0.58 -4.85 -11.58
CA THR A 181 -1.15 -3.57 -11.96
C THR A 181 -0.25 -2.41 -11.55
N ASP A 182 -0.32 -1.33 -12.33
CA ASP A 182 0.06 -0.01 -11.84
C ASP A 182 -1.17 0.69 -11.26
N ILE A 183 -0.98 1.46 -10.17
CA ILE A 183 -1.94 2.51 -9.82
C ILE A 183 -1.52 3.78 -10.55
N VAL A 184 -2.46 4.36 -11.28
CA VAL A 184 -2.29 5.64 -11.96
C VAL A 184 -3.27 6.65 -11.41
N PHE A 185 -2.91 7.93 -11.49
CA PHE A 185 -3.74 9.01 -10.95
C PHE A 185 -4.49 9.73 -12.06
N ALA A 186 -5.65 10.28 -11.72
CA ALA A 186 -6.56 10.92 -12.67
C ALA A 186 -5.94 12.13 -13.41
N ASP A 187 -4.91 12.75 -12.83
CA ASP A 187 -4.14 13.86 -13.39
C ASP A 187 -3.03 13.42 -14.36
N ALA A 188 -2.77 12.12 -14.49
CA ALA A 188 -1.82 11.59 -15.45
C ALA A 188 -2.29 11.88 -16.90
N LEU A 189 -1.33 12.28 -17.75
CA LEU A 189 -1.62 12.77 -19.10
C LEU A 189 -1.60 11.69 -20.18
N ASP A 190 -1.05 10.50 -19.88
CA ASP A 190 -0.87 9.43 -20.85
C ASP A 190 -1.09 8.05 -20.22
N PHE A 191 -2.00 7.29 -20.84
CA PHE A 191 -2.30 5.89 -20.48
C PHE A 191 -2.00 4.90 -21.62
N SER A 192 -1.40 5.37 -22.72
CA SER A 192 -1.21 4.61 -23.96
C SER A 192 -0.40 3.32 -23.79
N LYS A 193 0.44 3.24 -22.74
CA LYS A 193 1.18 2.01 -22.43
C LYS A 193 0.30 0.87 -21.91
N TYR A 194 -0.89 1.14 -21.38
CA TYR A 194 -1.74 0.10 -20.78
C TYR A 194 -2.65 -0.53 -21.83
N LYS A 195 -2.80 -1.87 -21.76
CA LYS A 195 -3.77 -2.66 -22.54
C LYS A 195 -5.13 -2.75 -21.87
N LEU A 196 -5.22 -2.37 -20.60
CA LEU A 196 -6.48 -2.26 -19.86
C LEU A 196 -6.32 -1.16 -18.80
N LEU A 197 -7.23 -0.19 -18.81
CA LEU A 197 -7.38 0.81 -17.77
C LEU A 197 -8.71 0.59 -17.06
N ILE A 198 -8.65 0.23 -15.77
CA ILE A 198 -9.82 0.05 -14.92
C ILE A 198 -10.09 1.34 -14.17
N VAL A 199 -11.31 1.86 -14.29
CA VAL A 199 -11.71 3.16 -13.75
C VAL A 199 -12.84 2.99 -12.74
N PRO A 200 -12.53 2.71 -11.45
CA PRO A 200 -13.54 2.54 -10.41
C PRO A 200 -14.12 3.88 -9.99
N ALA A 201 -15.42 4.08 -10.19
CA ALA A 201 -16.21 5.19 -9.66
C ALA A 201 -15.56 6.59 -9.81
N LEU A 202 -15.04 6.90 -11.00
CA LEU A 202 -14.53 8.24 -11.34
C LEU A 202 -15.71 9.23 -11.42
N TYR A 203 -15.98 9.89 -10.29
CA TYR A 203 -17.08 10.83 -10.12
C TYR A 203 -16.73 12.24 -10.61
N PHE A 204 -15.47 12.65 -10.41
CA PHE A 204 -14.94 13.91 -10.88
C PHE A 204 -13.85 13.66 -11.92
N ALA A 205 -14.01 14.24 -13.11
CA ALA A 205 -13.04 14.19 -14.19
C ALA A 205 -12.92 15.56 -14.82
N ASP A 206 -11.71 16.08 -14.92
CA ASP A 206 -11.46 17.36 -15.55
C ASP A 206 -11.40 17.23 -17.07
N ARG A 207 -11.93 18.24 -17.74
CA ARG A 207 -11.88 18.40 -19.19
C ARG A 207 -10.49 18.88 -19.59
N TYR A 208 -9.76 18.05 -20.35
CA TYR A 208 -8.50 18.48 -20.96
C TYR A 208 -8.81 19.40 -22.15
N ALA A 209 -8.31 20.63 -22.14
CA ALA A 209 -8.25 21.46 -23.33
C ALA A 209 -6.94 21.12 -24.05
N ASP A 210 -7.00 20.62 -25.28
CA ASP A 210 -5.80 20.59 -26.11
C ASP A 210 -5.37 22.04 -26.41
N GLY A 211 -4.08 22.25 -26.74
CA GLY A 211 -3.53 23.57 -27.08
C GLY A 211 -4.20 24.28 -28.27
N ASN A 212 -5.22 23.66 -28.89
CA ASN A 212 -6.04 24.19 -29.97
C ASN A 212 -7.47 24.57 -29.53
N GLY A 213 -7.76 24.59 -28.22
CA GLY A 213 -9.06 25.03 -27.70
C GLY A 213 -10.22 24.10 -28.04
N ARG A 214 -9.95 22.86 -28.49
CA ARG A 214 -11.01 21.87 -28.73
C ARG A 214 -11.30 21.13 -27.44
N HIS A 215 -12.53 21.24 -26.99
CA HIS A 215 -13.03 20.51 -25.83
C HIS A 215 -13.16 19.02 -26.18
N ARG A 216 -12.30 18.19 -25.60
CA ARG A 216 -12.51 16.73 -25.56
C ARG A 216 -12.80 16.37 -24.11
N ALA A 217 -13.88 15.63 -23.87
CA ALA A 217 -13.99 14.87 -22.62
C ALA A 217 -12.71 14.04 -22.52
N THR A 218 -12.10 14.02 -21.33
CA THR A 218 -10.86 13.29 -21.02
C THR A 218 -10.91 11.98 -21.78
N GLN A 219 -10.01 11.82 -22.75
CA GLN A 219 -10.01 10.67 -23.62
C GLN A 219 -9.64 9.44 -22.79
N LEU A 220 -10.65 8.84 -22.16
CA LEU A 220 -10.75 7.40 -22.03
C LEU A 220 -10.94 6.85 -23.44
N HIS A 221 -9.92 6.99 -24.28
CA HIS A 221 -9.87 6.29 -25.54
C HIS A 221 -9.98 4.81 -25.19
N ARG A 222 -10.94 4.14 -25.85
CA ARG A 222 -11.06 2.68 -25.84
C ARG A 222 -9.66 2.07 -25.87
N VAL A 223 -9.31 1.40 -24.79
CA VAL A 223 -8.21 0.43 -24.78
C VAL A 223 -8.70 -0.85 -25.41
#